data_AF-A0A933ZQI0-F1
#
_entry.id   AF-A0A933ZQI0-F1
#
_cell.length_a   1.000
_cell.length_b   1.000
_cell.length_c   1.000
_cell.angle_alpha   90.00
_cell.angle_beta   90.00
_cell.angle_gamma   90.00
#
_symmetry.space_group_name_H-M   'P 1'
#
loop_
_entity.id
_entity.type
_entity.pdbx_description
1 polymer ?
#
loop_
_entity_poly.entity_id
_entity_poly.type
_entity_poly.pdbx_seq_one_letter_code
_entity_poly.pdbx_strand_id
1 'polypeptide(L)'
;MTTKTVKASKGSKKASTTLHIAMPGRSGALCGAKGKTATAESATCTECQKIAAHAEEKARNEAKASKAGESKQVEKPELKKEPKPAPAGQRQRDPRLPPPGALLQKKDRHGKVRCECSVEENGIRYKGAEYRSLSAAAAAAAKDLGIGGSQNGFLFWGLIKQQPKEKDAVAALERAWERYRAHADGILKTAVTDENRAKVLSTVKKHVDALEAMRESAA
;
A
#
# COMPACT_ATOMS: atom_id res chain seq x y z
N MET A 1 -35.80 14.63 54.54
CA MET A 1 -34.56 14.10 55.16
C MET A 1 -33.52 13.97 54.06
N THR A 2 -32.52 14.84 54.09
CA THR A 2 -31.64 15.15 52.97
C THR A 2 -30.22 14.79 53.38
N THR A 3 -29.60 13.78 52.76
CA THR A 3 -28.20 13.44 53.03
C THR A 3 -27.34 13.72 51.80
N LYS A 4 -26.60 14.83 51.88
CA LYS A 4 -25.43 15.14 51.05
C LYS A 4 -24.27 14.24 51.49
N THR A 5 -23.58 13.59 50.54
CA THR A 5 -22.26 13.00 50.77
C THR A 5 -21.23 13.72 49.89
N VAL A 6 -20.20 14.23 50.55
CA VAL A 6 -19.13 15.07 50.03
C VAL A 6 -17.87 14.22 49.83
N LYS A 7 -17.32 14.29 48.60
CA LYS A 7 -15.89 14.43 48.22
C LYS A 7 -14.83 13.57 48.95
N ALA A 8 -14.07 12.81 48.18
CA ALA A 8 -12.64 12.58 48.43
C ALA A 8 -11.88 12.39 47.11
N SER A 9 -11.09 13.40 46.73
CA SER A 9 -10.06 13.30 45.70
C SER A 9 -8.74 12.89 46.36
N LYS A 10 -7.97 12.02 45.73
CA LYS A 10 -6.52 11.90 45.93
C LYS A 10 -5.87 11.54 44.60
N GLY A 11 -5.20 12.53 44.03
CA GLY A 11 -4.35 12.37 42.85
C GLY A 11 -3.06 11.65 43.22
N SER A 12 -2.68 10.68 42.40
CA SER A 12 -1.38 10.00 42.47
C SER A 12 -0.50 10.54 41.35
N LYS A 13 0.51 11.32 41.71
CA LYS A 13 1.60 11.77 40.85
C LYS A 13 2.54 10.58 40.66
N LYS A 14 2.66 10.05 39.44
CA LYS A 14 3.76 9.14 39.09
C LYS A 14 4.85 9.93 38.38
N ALA A 15 6.04 9.86 38.95
CA ALA A 15 7.25 10.52 38.48
C ALA A 15 7.70 9.95 37.14
N SER A 16 8.15 10.86 36.27
CA SER A 16 8.76 10.62 34.98
C SER A 16 10.25 10.36 35.18
N THR A 17 10.71 9.13 34.95
CA THR A 17 12.13 8.78 34.92
C THR A 17 12.61 8.83 33.48
N THR A 18 13.22 9.95 33.10
CA THR A 18 13.92 10.15 31.82
C THR A 18 15.31 9.53 31.91
N LEU A 19 15.53 8.41 31.22
CA LEU A 19 16.85 7.81 31.06
C LEU A 19 17.54 8.44 29.85
N HIS A 20 18.50 9.33 30.10
CA HIS A 20 19.40 9.85 29.07
C HIS A 20 20.44 8.79 28.72
N ILE A 21 20.32 8.17 27.54
CA ILE A 21 21.39 7.35 26.95
C ILE A 21 22.23 8.28 26.08
N ALA A 22 23.41 8.63 26.60
CA ALA A 22 24.46 9.33 25.87
C ALA A 22 25.13 8.35 24.89
N MET A 23 25.10 8.67 23.59
CA MET A 23 25.90 7.98 22.58
C MET A 23 27.21 8.75 22.36
N PRO A 24 28.39 8.13 22.51
CA PRO A 24 29.66 8.76 22.19
C PRO A 24 29.86 8.86 20.68
N GLY A 25 30.31 10.05 20.26
CA GLY A 25 30.61 10.40 18.88
C GLY A 25 31.80 9.61 18.32
N ARG A 26 31.69 9.26 17.04
CA ARG A 26 32.76 8.63 16.27
C ARG A 26 33.39 9.70 15.37
N SER A 27 34.47 10.29 15.87
CA SER A 27 35.36 11.18 15.12
C SER A 27 35.96 10.49 13.90
N GLY A 28 36.13 11.28 12.84
CA GLY A 28 36.77 10.87 11.60
C GLY A 28 38.29 10.72 11.70
N ALA A 29 38.84 10.05 10.70
CA ALA A 29 40.24 10.12 10.34
C ALA A 29 40.36 10.12 8.80
N LEU A 30 41.03 11.15 8.31
CA LEU A 30 41.50 11.36 6.93
C LEU A 30 42.91 10.73 6.75
N CYS A 31 43.30 10.60 5.48
CA CYS A 31 44.62 10.27 4.90
C CYS A 31 45.01 8.77 4.89
N GLY A 32 45.68 8.20 3.88
CA GLY A 32 46.19 8.69 2.61
C GLY A 32 47.08 7.61 1.94
N ALA A 33 46.94 7.45 0.62
CA ALA A 33 47.94 7.12 -0.41
C ALA A 33 48.95 5.92 -0.33
N LYS A 34 48.92 5.14 -1.44
CA LYS A 34 50.03 4.57 -2.27
C LYS A 34 50.66 3.19 -1.97
N GLY A 35 50.72 2.37 -3.05
CA GLY A 35 51.80 1.41 -3.38
C GLY A 35 51.36 -0.07 -3.51
N LYS A 36 50.97 -0.56 -4.69
CA LYS A 36 51.73 -1.43 -5.63
C LYS A 36 52.46 -2.63 -4.99
N THR A 37 52.01 -3.87 -5.27
CA THR A 37 52.61 -4.85 -6.21
C THR A 37 51.73 -6.11 -6.30
N ALA A 38 51.80 -6.79 -7.44
CA ALA A 38 50.93 -7.85 -7.92
C ALA A 38 51.63 -9.22 -7.95
N THR A 39 50.85 -10.29 -7.71
CA THR A 39 50.85 -11.65 -8.33
C THR A 39 49.82 -12.48 -7.54
N ALA A 40 48.73 -13.09 -8.03
CA ALA A 40 48.37 -13.87 -9.23
C ALA A 40 47.92 -15.27 -8.77
N GLU A 41 46.61 -15.58 -8.92
CA GLU A 41 45.95 -16.89 -9.19
C GLU A 41 44.46 -16.76 -8.81
N SER A 42 43.52 -16.38 -9.68
CA SER A 42 42.93 -17.03 -10.87
C SER A 42 41.91 -18.14 -10.56
N ALA A 43 40.64 -17.76 -10.42
CA ALA A 43 39.50 -18.49 -11.02
C ALA A 43 38.30 -17.53 -11.10
N THR A 44 37.97 -17.13 -12.33
CA THR A 44 37.15 -15.97 -12.68
C THR A 44 35.65 -16.28 -12.71
N CYS A 45 34.90 -15.39 -12.05
CA CYS A 45 33.46 -15.24 -12.07
C CYS A 45 33.00 -14.63 -13.41
N THR A 46 32.47 -15.45 -14.31
CA THR A 46 31.96 -15.04 -15.63
C THR A 46 30.44 -14.85 -15.63
N GLU A 47 29.85 -14.37 -14.52
CA GLU A 47 28.40 -14.13 -14.42
C GLU A 47 28.03 -12.80 -13.72
N CYS A 48 28.97 -11.85 -13.64
CA CYS A 48 28.68 -10.49 -13.18
C CYS A 48 28.85 -9.39 -14.25
N GLN A 49 29.28 -9.72 -15.48
CA GLN A 49 29.57 -8.71 -16.51
C GLN A 49 28.46 -8.49 -17.56
N LYS A 50 27.34 -9.22 -17.52
CA LYS A 50 26.20 -9.00 -18.44
C LYS A 50 25.11 -8.06 -17.92
N ILE A 51 25.22 -7.56 -16.69
CA ILE A 51 24.22 -6.67 -16.07
C ILE A 51 24.60 -5.18 -16.20
N ALA A 52 25.87 -4.87 -16.51
CA ALA A 52 26.34 -3.47 -16.64
C ALA A 52 26.17 -2.87 -18.06
N ALA A 53 26.00 -3.67 -19.11
CA ALA A 53 25.95 -3.17 -20.49
C ALA A 53 24.55 -2.70 -20.96
N HIS A 54 23.47 -3.07 -20.26
CA HIS A 54 22.12 -2.60 -20.59
C HIS A 54 21.68 -1.31 -19.84
N ALA A 55 22.52 -0.81 -18.93
CA ALA A 55 22.24 0.39 -18.14
C ALA A 55 22.69 1.69 -18.84
N GLU A 56 23.67 1.65 -19.76
CA GLU A 56 24.19 2.87 -20.40
C GLU A 56 23.56 3.21 -21.76
N GLU A 57 22.93 2.25 -22.46
CA GLU A 57 22.27 2.52 -23.76
C GLU A 57 20.90 3.21 -23.60
N LYS A 58 20.30 3.15 -22.41
CA LYS A 58 19.04 3.85 -22.10
C LYS A 58 19.23 5.33 -21.77
N ALA A 59 20.46 5.76 -21.47
CA ALA A 59 20.77 7.16 -21.16
C ALA A 59 21.08 8.03 -22.40
N ARG A 60 21.23 7.44 -23.60
CA ARG A 60 21.56 8.18 -24.83
C ARG A 60 20.36 8.56 -25.69
N ASN A 61 19.21 7.89 -25.52
CA ASN A 61 18.00 8.17 -26.32
C ASN A 61 17.06 9.22 -25.71
N GLU A 62 17.33 9.73 -24.51
CA GLU A 62 16.57 10.83 -23.89
C GLU A 62 17.17 12.23 -24.17
N ALA A 63 18.30 12.31 -24.90
CA ALA A 63 19.01 13.57 -25.18
C ALA A 63 18.75 14.18 -26.57
N LYS A 64 17.67 13.80 -27.27
CA LYS A 64 17.34 14.32 -28.63
C LYS A 64 15.90 14.78 -28.85
N ALA A 65 15.22 15.28 -27.81
CA ALA A 65 13.89 15.89 -27.98
C ALA A 65 13.70 17.23 -27.24
N SER A 66 14.78 17.93 -26.90
CA SER A 66 14.73 19.18 -26.14
C SER A 66 15.68 20.24 -26.72
N LYS A 67 15.38 20.70 -27.94
CA LYS A 67 15.76 22.04 -28.41
C LYS A 67 14.76 22.56 -29.45
N ALA A 68 13.79 23.33 -28.99
CA ALA A 68 13.23 24.46 -29.74
C ALA A 68 12.36 25.29 -28.79
N GLY A 69 12.69 26.57 -28.64
CA GLY A 69 11.76 27.59 -28.11
C GLY A 69 12.12 28.21 -26.76
N GLU A 70 13.21 28.97 -26.71
CA GLU A 70 13.34 30.12 -25.83
C GLU A 70 12.37 31.20 -26.34
N SER A 71 11.44 31.77 -25.55
CA SER A 71 11.66 33.04 -24.82
C SER A 71 10.35 33.49 -24.14
N LYS A 72 10.54 34.27 -23.06
CA LYS A 72 9.71 35.39 -22.56
C LYS A 72 8.78 35.12 -21.36
N GLN A 73 9.25 35.62 -20.21
CA GLN A 73 8.51 35.90 -18.99
C GLN A 73 7.31 36.83 -19.27
N VAL A 74 6.12 36.49 -18.76
CA VAL A 74 5.11 37.44 -18.25
C VAL A 74 4.29 36.76 -17.15
N GLU A 75 3.99 37.55 -16.14
CA GLU A 75 3.14 37.43 -14.93
C GLU A 75 2.17 36.25 -14.74
N LYS A 76 2.09 35.86 -13.46
CA LYS A 76 1.06 35.09 -12.77
C LYS A 76 -0.36 35.59 -13.09
N PRO A 77 -1.27 34.67 -13.48
CA PRO A 77 -2.66 34.75 -13.04
C PRO A 77 -3.11 33.46 -12.35
N GLU A 78 -3.94 33.68 -11.35
CA GLU A 78 -4.60 32.69 -10.51
C GLU A 78 -5.59 31.86 -11.35
N LEU A 79 -5.23 30.64 -11.74
CA LEU A 79 -6.13 29.75 -12.48
C LEU A 79 -7.05 29.00 -11.52
N LYS A 80 -8.28 29.50 -11.41
CA LYS A 80 -9.47 28.76 -10.98
C LYS A 80 -9.50 27.41 -11.69
N LYS A 81 -9.55 26.31 -10.93
CA LYS A 81 -9.82 24.98 -11.47
C LYS A 81 -11.27 24.92 -11.96
N GLU A 82 -11.49 25.19 -13.24
CA GLU A 82 -12.76 24.87 -13.89
C GLU A 82 -12.96 23.34 -13.92
N PRO A 83 -14.15 22.84 -13.54
CA PRO A 83 -14.46 21.43 -13.64
C PRO A 83 -14.72 21.04 -15.09
N LYS A 84 -13.98 20.05 -15.62
CA LYS A 84 -14.27 19.43 -16.92
C LYS A 84 -15.71 18.90 -16.95
N PRO A 85 -16.59 19.35 -17.86
CA PRO A 85 -17.86 18.70 -18.09
C PRO A 85 -17.62 17.48 -18.99
N ALA A 86 -18.09 16.31 -18.57
CA ALA A 86 -18.29 15.18 -19.46
C ALA A 86 -19.74 14.74 -19.31
N PRO A 87 -20.53 14.64 -20.39
CA PRO A 87 -21.87 14.13 -20.32
C PRO A 87 -21.75 12.63 -20.04
N ALA A 88 -22.10 12.22 -18.82
CA ALA A 88 -22.19 10.83 -18.47
C ALA A 88 -23.55 10.31 -18.95
N GLY A 89 -23.55 9.41 -19.93
CA GLY A 89 -24.68 8.48 -20.07
C GLY A 89 -24.98 7.88 -18.69
N GLN A 90 -26.27 7.75 -18.37
CA GLN A 90 -26.77 7.29 -17.08
C GLN A 90 -26.00 6.04 -16.65
N ARG A 91 -25.08 6.22 -15.69
CA ARG A 91 -24.27 5.09 -15.22
C ARG A 91 -25.20 4.18 -14.46
N GLN A 92 -25.20 2.90 -14.83
CA GLN A 92 -25.96 1.91 -14.10
C GLN A 92 -25.49 1.88 -12.65
N ARG A 93 -26.39 2.28 -11.77
CA ARG A 93 -26.17 2.36 -10.32
C ARG A 93 -25.86 0.98 -9.78
N ASP A 94 -24.83 0.87 -8.95
CA ASP A 94 -24.52 -0.41 -8.29
C ASP A 94 -25.69 -0.82 -7.38
N PRO A 95 -26.27 -2.01 -7.54
CA PRO A 95 -27.43 -2.47 -6.78
C PRO A 95 -27.16 -2.62 -5.27
N ARG A 96 -25.88 -2.67 -4.85
CA ARG A 96 -25.48 -2.74 -3.44
C ARG A 96 -25.49 -1.38 -2.75
N LEU A 97 -25.66 -0.29 -3.51
CA LEU A 97 -25.71 1.04 -2.94
C LEU A 97 -27.07 1.27 -2.27
N PRO A 98 -27.09 1.72 -1.00
CA PRO A 98 -28.33 2.11 -0.33
C PRO A 98 -28.96 3.28 -1.09
N PRO A 99 -30.29 3.49 -1.01
CA PRO A 99 -31.03 4.47 -1.83
C PRO A 99 -30.38 5.86 -1.92
N PRO A 100 -30.54 6.59 -3.04
CA PRO A 100 -30.07 7.96 -3.12
C PRO A 100 -30.72 8.79 -2.00
N GLY A 101 -29.94 9.69 -1.40
CA GLY A 101 -30.24 10.39 -0.15
C GLY A 101 -29.69 9.71 1.11
N ALA A 102 -29.18 8.48 1.05
CA ALA A 102 -28.63 7.80 2.21
C ALA A 102 -27.34 8.46 2.71
N LEU A 103 -27.28 8.76 4.01
CA LEU A 103 -26.07 9.22 4.69
C LEU A 103 -25.29 8.02 5.22
N LEU A 104 -24.08 7.82 4.70
CA LEU A 104 -23.15 6.80 5.18
C LEU A 104 -22.19 7.42 6.18
N GLN A 105 -22.10 6.83 7.37
CA GLN A 105 -21.26 7.31 8.44
C GLN A 105 -20.20 6.29 8.81
N LYS A 106 -18.93 6.70 8.76
CA LYS A 106 -17.83 5.93 9.31
C LYS A 106 -17.65 6.27 10.78
N LYS A 107 -17.90 5.29 11.64
CA LYS A 107 -17.70 5.39 13.10
C LYS A 107 -16.32 4.86 13.48
N ASP A 108 -15.70 5.49 14.48
CA ASP A 108 -14.48 5.01 15.12
C ASP A 108 -14.79 3.82 16.06
N ARG A 109 -13.75 3.19 16.62
CA ARG A 109 -13.87 2.12 17.61
C ARG A 109 -14.66 2.52 18.86
N HIS A 110 -14.72 3.83 19.13
CA HIS A 110 -15.49 4.42 20.24
C HIS A 110 -16.87 4.96 19.83
N GLY A 111 -17.35 4.64 18.61
CA GLY A 111 -18.66 5.05 18.11
C GLY A 111 -18.76 6.50 17.62
N LYS A 112 -17.69 7.29 17.75
CA LYS A 112 -17.64 8.67 17.23
C LYS A 112 -17.60 8.67 15.71
N VAL A 113 -18.50 9.41 15.06
CA VAL A 113 -18.47 9.61 13.61
C VAL A 113 -17.23 10.40 13.23
N ARG A 114 -16.38 9.84 12.36
CA ARG A 114 -15.16 10.50 11.87
C ARG A 114 -15.37 11.13 10.50
N CYS A 115 -16.19 10.50 9.67
CA CYS A 115 -16.48 10.93 8.31
C CYS A 115 -17.90 10.52 7.94
N GLU A 116 -18.54 11.34 7.11
CA GLU A 116 -19.85 11.05 6.54
C GLU A 116 -19.88 11.41 5.06
N CYS A 117 -20.62 10.66 4.26
CA CYS A 117 -20.90 10.97 2.86
C CYS A 117 -22.39 10.76 2.54
N SER A 118 -22.91 11.51 1.60
CA SER A 118 -24.27 11.33 1.06
C SER A 118 -24.20 10.59 -0.27
N VAL A 119 -25.01 9.54 -0.40
CA VAL A 119 -25.24 8.88 -1.69
C VAL A 119 -26.23 9.74 -2.47
N GLU A 120 -25.87 10.17 -3.66
CA GLU A 120 -26.76 10.90 -4.57
C GLU A 120 -27.15 10.01 -5.75
N GLU A 121 -28.04 10.50 -6.61
CA GLU A 121 -28.51 9.72 -7.77
C GLU A 121 -27.38 9.47 -8.79
N ASN A 122 -26.52 10.48 -9.01
CA ASN A 122 -25.46 10.45 -10.02
C ASN A 122 -24.05 10.16 -9.45
N GLY A 123 -23.92 10.08 -8.13
CA GLY A 123 -22.61 9.98 -7.48
C GLY A 123 -22.70 9.91 -5.97
N ILE A 124 -21.56 10.13 -5.31
CA ILE A 124 -21.46 10.21 -3.85
C ILE A 124 -20.79 11.53 -3.49
N ARG A 125 -21.43 12.31 -2.63
CA ARG A 125 -20.89 13.58 -2.17
C ARG A 125 -20.23 13.41 -0.81
N TYR A 126 -18.97 13.82 -0.72
CA TYR A 126 -18.16 13.81 0.50
C TYR A 126 -17.50 15.18 0.66
N LYS A 127 -17.75 15.85 1.79
CA LYS A 127 -17.24 17.22 2.09
C LYS A 127 -17.46 18.22 0.94
N GLY A 128 -18.62 18.17 0.30
CA GLY A 128 -18.98 19.05 -0.81
C GLY A 128 -18.40 18.66 -2.17
N ALA A 129 -17.50 17.67 -2.25
CA ALA A 129 -16.98 17.14 -3.51
C ALA A 129 -17.80 15.92 -3.97
N GLU A 130 -18.14 15.87 -5.25
CA GLU A 130 -18.82 14.73 -5.86
C GLU A 130 -17.81 13.72 -6.41
N TYR A 131 -18.00 12.46 -6.04
CA TYR A 131 -17.17 11.33 -6.45
C TYR A 131 -17.97 10.36 -7.29
N ARG A 132 -17.31 9.78 -8.29
CA ARG A 132 -17.92 8.80 -9.21
C ARG A 132 -18.20 7.45 -8.57
N SER A 133 -17.63 7.14 -7.41
CA SER A 133 -17.78 5.85 -6.73
C SER A 133 -17.50 5.93 -5.24
N LEU A 134 -17.96 4.93 -4.47
CA LEU A 134 -17.77 4.87 -3.02
C LEU A 134 -16.31 4.72 -2.65
N SER A 135 -15.55 3.97 -3.44
CA SER A 135 -14.11 3.79 -3.21
C SER A 135 -13.35 5.09 -3.43
N ALA A 136 -13.76 5.94 -4.39
CA ALA A 136 -13.15 7.26 -4.57
C ALA A 136 -13.46 8.20 -3.40
N ALA A 137 -14.71 8.23 -2.92
CA ALA A 137 -15.09 8.97 -1.73
C ALA A 137 -14.37 8.43 -0.47
N ALA A 138 -14.24 7.12 -0.33
CA ALA A 138 -13.51 6.48 0.78
C ALA A 138 -12.02 6.80 0.74
N ALA A 139 -11.40 6.84 -0.44
CA ALA A 139 -10.00 7.21 -0.59
C ALA A 139 -9.75 8.69 -0.21
N ALA A 140 -10.67 9.59 -0.59
CA ALA A 140 -10.61 10.98 -0.15
C ALA A 140 -10.76 11.08 1.39
N ALA A 141 -11.76 10.41 1.95
CA ALA A 141 -11.96 10.37 3.39
C ALA A 141 -10.77 9.72 4.14
N ALA A 142 -10.14 8.70 3.58
CA ALA A 142 -8.97 8.05 4.16
C ALA A 142 -7.77 9.01 4.22
N LYS A 143 -7.52 9.76 3.15
CA LYS A 143 -6.49 10.81 3.12
C LYS A 143 -6.71 11.86 4.20
N ASP A 144 -7.96 12.31 4.35
CA ASP A 144 -8.32 13.29 5.39
C ASP A 144 -8.14 12.76 6.81
N LEU A 145 -8.26 11.45 6.99
CA LEU A 145 -8.00 10.77 8.27
C LEU A 145 -6.52 10.39 8.47
N GLY A 146 -5.64 10.67 7.50
CA GLY A 146 -4.25 10.24 7.52
C GLY A 146 -4.07 8.72 7.38
N ILE A 147 -5.09 8.00 6.90
CA ILE A 147 -5.04 6.56 6.65
C ILE A 147 -4.51 6.34 5.23
N GLY A 148 -3.30 5.80 5.13
CA GLY A 148 -2.69 5.43 3.85
C GLY A 148 -3.33 4.18 3.21
N GLY A 149 -3.04 4.01 1.91
CA GLY A 149 -3.41 2.81 1.15
C GLY A 149 -4.78 2.88 0.46
N SER A 150 -4.99 1.98 -0.51
CA SER A 150 -6.27 1.84 -1.21
C SER A 150 -7.32 1.24 -0.28
N GLN A 151 -8.48 1.88 -0.19
CA GLN A 151 -9.59 1.45 0.66
C GLN A 151 -10.72 0.87 -0.20
N ASN A 152 -11.23 -0.29 0.19
CA ASN A 152 -12.50 -0.77 -0.35
C ASN A 152 -13.63 0.09 0.23
N GLY A 153 -14.31 0.86 -0.63
CA GLY A 153 -15.35 1.79 -0.20
C GLY A 153 -16.47 1.13 0.60
N PHE A 154 -16.89 -0.07 0.23
CA PHE A 154 -17.97 -0.76 0.94
C PHE A 154 -17.56 -1.19 2.35
N LEU A 155 -16.31 -1.64 2.54
CA LEU A 155 -15.78 -1.95 3.88
C LEU A 155 -15.57 -0.66 4.69
N PHE A 156 -15.04 0.38 4.04
CA PHE A 156 -14.73 1.66 4.70
C PHE A 156 -15.98 2.35 5.26
N TRP A 157 -17.09 2.31 4.52
CA TRP A 157 -18.38 2.87 4.92
C TRP A 157 -19.28 1.88 5.68
N GLY A 158 -18.78 0.68 6.01
CA GLY A 158 -19.51 -0.30 6.82
C GLY A 158 -20.71 -0.96 6.13
N LEU A 159 -20.78 -0.90 4.79
CA LEU A 159 -21.83 -1.57 4.00
C LEU A 159 -21.64 -3.08 3.94
N ILE A 160 -20.39 -3.53 4.06
CA ILE A 160 -20.05 -4.95 4.17
C ILE A 160 -19.13 -5.17 5.37
N LYS A 161 -19.24 -6.34 5.99
CA LYS A 161 -18.39 -6.76 7.09
C LYS A 161 -17.09 -7.36 6.54
N GLN A 162 -15.96 -6.99 7.14
CA GLN A 162 -14.73 -7.74 6.91
C GLN A 162 -14.95 -9.18 7.37
N GLN A 163 -14.57 -10.14 6.51
CA GLN A 163 -14.55 -11.53 6.92
C GLN A 163 -13.56 -11.66 8.08
N PRO A 164 -13.97 -12.26 9.22
CA PRO A 164 -13.07 -12.44 10.33
C PRO A 164 -11.86 -13.26 9.87
N LYS A 165 -10.68 -12.92 10.38
CA LYS A 165 -9.52 -13.79 10.22
C LYS A 165 -9.77 -15.05 11.05
N GLU A 166 -9.48 -16.19 10.46
CA GLU A 166 -9.54 -17.48 11.15
C GLU A 166 -8.62 -17.43 12.38
N LYS A 167 -9.13 -17.82 13.54
CA LYS A 167 -8.37 -17.77 14.80
C LYS A 167 -7.57 -19.04 15.02
N ASP A 168 -8.08 -20.16 14.53
CA ASP A 168 -7.37 -21.42 14.58
C ASP A 168 -6.26 -21.43 13.52
N ALA A 169 -5.03 -21.64 13.97
CA ALA A 169 -3.85 -21.63 13.11
C ALA A 169 -3.89 -22.77 12.09
N VAL A 170 -4.42 -23.94 12.47
CA VAL A 170 -4.50 -25.11 11.59
C VAL A 170 -5.54 -24.86 10.50
N ALA A 171 -6.78 -24.49 10.87
CA ALA A 171 -7.80 -24.12 9.89
C ALA A 171 -7.37 -22.95 8.99
N ALA A 172 -6.63 -21.97 9.52
CA ALA A 172 -6.09 -20.87 8.74
C ALA A 172 -5.08 -21.35 7.68
N LEU A 173 -4.20 -22.29 8.05
CA LEU A 173 -3.20 -22.87 7.16
C LEU A 173 -3.86 -23.75 6.09
N GLU A 174 -4.80 -24.61 6.47
CA GLU A 174 -5.56 -25.45 5.53
C GLU A 174 -6.29 -24.60 4.50
N ARG A 175 -7.01 -23.57 4.95
CA ARG A 175 -7.70 -22.64 4.04
C ARG A 175 -6.74 -21.87 3.12
N ALA A 176 -5.53 -21.55 3.61
CA ALA A 176 -4.51 -20.92 2.77
C ALA A 176 -3.99 -21.89 1.71
N TRP A 177 -3.75 -23.14 2.08
CA TRP A 177 -3.32 -24.21 1.17
C TRP A 177 -4.37 -24.50 0.09
N GLU A 178 -5.65 -24.61 0.46
CA GLU A 178 -6.74 -24.81 -0.50
C GLU A 178 -6.82 -23.71 -1.54
N ARG A 179 -6.69 -22.45 -1.13
CA ARG A 179 -6.67 -21.31 -2.06
C ARG A 179 -5.48 -21.38 -3.01
N TYR A 180 -4.29 -21.69 -2.48
CA TYR A 180 -3.10 -21.85 -3.30
C TYR A 180 -3.28 -22.99 -4.32
N ARG A 181 -3.74 -24.17 -3.87
CA ARG A 181 -3.99 -25.32 -4.74
C ARG A 181 -5.01 -25.01 -5.82
N ALA A 182 -6.17 -24.44 -5.47
CA ALA A 182 -7.20 -24.09 -6.43
C ALA A 182 -6.69 -23.10 -7.49
N HIS A 183 -5.87 -22.12 -7.08
CA HIS A 183 -5.27 -21.17 -8.01
C HIS A 183 -4.21 -21.83 -8.91
N ALA A 184 -3.31 -22.63 -8.32
CA ALA A 184 -2.29 -23.37 -9.05
C ALA A 184 -2.92 -24.33 -10.07
N ASP A 185 -3.94 -25.11 -9.68
CA ASP A 185 -4.69 -25.99 -10.57
C ASP A 185 -5.37 -25.23 -11.70
N GLY A 186 -5.94 -24.05 -11.41
CA GLY A 186 -6.53 -23.18 -12.41
C GLY A 186 -5.50 -22.73 -13.47
N ILE A 187 -4.31 -22.32 -13.03
CA ILE A 187 -3.20 -21.96 -13.92
C ILE A 187 -2.72 -23.17 -14.72
N LEU A 188 -2.52 -24.31 -14.07
CA LEU A 188 -2.01 -25.52 -14.71
C LEU A 188 -2.96 -26.04 -15.80
N LYS A 189 -4.27 -25.90 -15.60
CA LYS A 189 -5.29 -26.31 -16.57
C LYS A 189 -5.46 -25.35 -17.74
N THR A 190 -5.26 -24.04 -17.54
CA THR A 190 -5.62 -23.02 -18.53
C THR A 190 -4.43 -22.39 -19.25
N ALA A 191 -3.27 -22.32 -18.61
CA ALA A 191 -2.15 -21.48 -19.06
C ALA A 191 -0.87 -22.27 -19.38
N VAL A 192 -0.85 -23.59 -19.19
CA VAL A 192 0.33 -24.41 -19.52
C VAL A 192 0.34 -24.74 -20.99
N THR A 193 1.38 -24.28 -21.67
CA THR A 193 1.73 -24.61 -23.06
C THR A 193 3.04 -25.39 -23.06
N ASP A 194 3.37 -26.06 -24.16
CA ASP A 194 4.62 -26.82 -24.23
C ASP A 194 5.86 -25.92 -24.11
N GLU A 195 5.78 -24.68 -24.60
CA GLU A 195 6.84 -23.68 -24.52
C GLU A 195 7.13 -23.20 -23.08
N ASN A 196 6.12 -23.15 -22.20
CA ASN A 196 6.26 -22.65 -20.84
C ASN A 196 6.35 -23.77 -19.78
N ARG A 197 6.11 -25.03 -20.15
CA ARG A 197 6.05 -26.19 -19.25
C ARG A 197 7.28 -26.30 -18.36
N ALA A 198 8.48 -26.15 -18.91
CA ALA A 198 9.73 -26.23 -18.15
C ALA A 198 9.84 -25.14 -17.07
N LYS A 199 9.38 -23.91 -17.37
CA LYS A 199 9.37 -22.79 -16.42
C LYS A 199 8.31 -22.97 -15.34
N VAL A 200 7.16 -23.52 -15.70
CA VAL A 200 6.10 -23.84 -14.73
C VAL A 200 6.60 -24.93 -13.78
N LEU A 201 7.21 -26.01 -14.28
CA LEU A 201 7.78 -27.07 -13.45
C LEU A 201 8.87 -26.56 -12.50
N SER A 202 9.77 -25.70 -12.97
CA SER A 202 10.81 -25.12 -12.10
C SER A 202 10.21 -24.22 -11.01
N THR A 203 9.12 -23.52 -11.31
CA THR A 203 8.39 -22.70 -10.33
C THR A 203 7.68 -23.56 -9.30
N VAL A 204 7.03 -24.65 -9.71
CA VAL A 204 6.40 -25.61 -8.79
C VAL A 204 7.44 -26.25 -7.87
N LYS A 205 8.62 -26.62 -8.39
CA LYS A 205 9.72 -27.14 -7.56
C LYS A 205 10.15 -26.14 -6.48
N LYS A 206 10.34 -24.86 -6.84
CA LYS A 206 10.65 -23.80 -5.86
C LYS A 206 9.60 -23.70 -4.75
N HIS A 207 8.32 -23.93 -5.07
CA HIS A 207 7.26 -23.95 -4.06
C HIS A 207 7.35 -25.17 -3.13
N VAL A 208 7.74 -26.33 -3.65
CA VAL A 208 8.00 -27.53 -2.83
C VAL A 208 9.17 -27.28 -1.88
N ASP A 209 10.30 -26.80 -2.39
CA ASP A 209 11.49 -26.51 -1.57
C ASP A 209 11.18 -25.49 -0.46
N ALA A 210 10.36 -24.48 -0.75
CA ALA A 210 9.92 -23.50 0.24
C ALA A 210 9.01 -24.13 1.32
N LEU A 211 8.16 -25.10 0.97
CA LEU A 211 7.32 -25.82 1.94
C LEU A 211 8.16 -26.74 2.83
N GLU A 212 9.20 -27.37 2.28
CA GLU A 212 10.16 -28.18 3.06
C GLU A 212 10.94 -27.31 4.04
N ALA A 213 11.45 -26.16 3.60
CA ALA A 213 12.11 -25.21 4.50
C ALA A 213 11.18 -24.70 5.62
N MET A 214 9.90 -24.43 5.32
CA MET A 214 8.91 -24.07 6.34
C MET A 214 8.66 -25.22 7.32
N ARG A 215 8.60 -26.47 6.84
CA ARG A 215 8.46 -27.66 7.69
C ARG A 215 9.64 -27.81 8.64
N GLU A 216 10.86 -27.65 8.16
CA GLU A 216 12.08 -27.74 8.98
C GLU A 216 12.10 -26.65 10.07
N SER A 217 11.65 -25.44 9.76
CA SER A 217 11.57 -24.35 10.74
C SER A 217 10.47 -24.53 11.81
N ALA A 218 9.52 -25.43 11.57
CA ALA A 218 8.39 -25.70 12.46
C ALA A 218 8.59 -26.97 13.31
N ALA A 219 9.64 -27.76 13.04
CA ALA A 219 10.02 -28.95 13.79
C ALA A 219 10.94 -28.62 14.96
#